data_AF-A0A2E8QXV8-F1
#
_entry.id   AF-A0A2E8QXV8-F1
#
_cell.length_a   1.000
_cell.length_b   1.000
_cell.length_c   1.000
_cell.angle_alpha   90.00
_cell.angle_beta   90.00
_cell.angle_gamma   90.00
#
_symmetry.space_group_name_H-M   'P 1'
#
loop_
_entity.id
_entity.type
_entity.pdbx_description
1 polymer ?
#
loop_
_entity_poly.entity_id
_entity_poly.type
_entity_poly.pdbx_seq_one_letter_code
_entity_poly.pdbx_strand_id
1 'polypeptide(L)'
;MAKLVAFVQFQAMLSRAAELEDALLPNELEMLRSFSAKYTEPLSPDPFDITALEVILRNVQVRKGYRFDAKKDAPRMIDMPRTKN
;
A
#
# COMPACT_ATOMS: atom_id res chain seq x y z
N MET A 1 -17.79 -15.34 9.20
CA MET A 1 -17.97 -14.06 8.47
C MET A 1 -16.68 -13.24 8.35
N ALA A 2 -15.93 -12.98 9.41
CA ALA A 2 -14.72 -12.13 9.36
C ALA A 2 -13.64 -12.56 8.34
N LYS A 3 -13.36 -13.86 8.20
CA LYS A 3 -12.36 -14.38 7.25
C LYS A 3 -12.72 -14.10 5.79
N LEU A 4 -14.00 -14.22 5.44
CA LEU A 4 -14.48 -13.97 4.07
C LEU A 4 -14.43 -12.47 3.75
N VAL A 5 -14.76 -11.62 4.73
CA VAL A 5 -14.63 -10.16 4.58
C VAL A 5 -13.17 -9.75 4.35
N ALA A 6 -12.23 -10.30 5.14
CA ALA A 6 -10.80 -10.04 4.96
C ALA A 6 -10.29 -10.51 3.59
N PHE A 7 -10.71 -11.68 3.13
CA PHE A 7 -10.38 -12.17 1.79
C PHE A 7 -10.93 -11.27 0.69
N VAL A 8 -12.18 -10.83 0.77
CA VAL A 8 -12.79 -9.92 -0.21
C VAL A 8 -12.07 -8.56 -0.24
N GLN A 9 -11.72 -8.02 0.93
CA GLN A 9 -10.94 -6.78 1.03
C GLN A 9 -9.55 -6.93 0.38
N PHE A 10 -8.88 -8.05 0.63
CA PHE A 10 -7.59 -8.35 0.02
C PHE A 10 -7.70 -8.52 -1.51
N GLN A 11 -8.74 -9.19 -2.01
CA GLN A 11 -9.02 -9.31 -3.44
C GLN A 11 -9.28 -7.95 -4.11
N ALA A 12 -9.96 -7.04 -3.43
CA ALA A 12 -10.15 -5.67 -3.92
C ALA A 12 -8.81 -4.92 -4.01
N MET A 13 -7.90 -5.12 -3.06
CA MET A 13 -6.54 -4.57 -3.12
C MET A 13 -5.72 -5.15 -4.28
N LEU A 14 -5.82 -6.47 -4.52
CA LEU A 14 -5.14 -7.13 -5.63
C LEU A 14 -5.63 -6.58 -6.98
N SER A 15 -6.95 -6.44 -7.13
CA SER A 15 -7.55 -5.87 -8.34
C SER A 15 -7.03 -4.44 -8.58
N ARG A 16 -6.98 -3.61 -7.54
CA ARG A 16 -6.43 -2.26 -7.62
C ARG A 16 -4.94 -2.23 -7.96
N ALA A 17 -4.16 -3.18 -7.46
CA ALA A 17 -2.74 -3.29 -7.80
C ALA A 17 -2.55 -3.73 -9.26
N ALA A 18 -3.41 -4.61 -9.78
CA ALA A 18 -3.41 -5.03 -11.19
C ALA A 18 -3.75 -3.89 -12.15
N GLU A 19 -4.66 -2.97 -11.79
CA GLU A 19 -4.91 -1.74 -12.57
C GLU A 19 -3.67 -0.82 -12.67
N LEU A 20 -2.66 -1.04 -11.83
CA LEU A 20 -1.44 -0.26 -11.75
C LEU A 20 -0.21 -1.02 -12.27
N GLU A 21 -0.39 -2.16 -12.97
CA GLU A 21 0.69 -3.06 -13.40
C GLU A 21 1.84 -2.31 -14.11
N ASP A 22 1.51 -1.39 -15.01
CA ASP A 22 2.49 -0.59 -15.78
C ASP A 22 3.35 0.36 -14.92
N ALA A 23 2.89 0.67 -13.69
CA ALA A 23 3.59 1.52 -12.74
C ALA A 23 4.36 0.74 -11.67
N LEU A 24 4.32 -0.59 -11.71
CA LEU A 24 5.03 -1.47 -10.79
C LEU A 24 6.48 -1.66 -11.22
N LEU A 25 7.37 -1.75 -10.23
CA LEU A 25 8.73 -2.22 -10.46
C LEU A 25 8.74 -3.75 -10.67
N PRO A 26 9.78 -4.33 -11.31
CA PRO A 26 9.82 -5.76 -11.61
C PRO A 26 9.58 -6.67 -10.40
N ASN A 27 10.10 -6.32 -9.23
CA ASN A 27 9.90 -7.07 -7.99
C ASN A 27 8.47 -6.96 -7.43
N GLU A 28 7.84 -5.78 -7.57
CA GLU A 28 6.47 -5.56 -7.14
C GLU A 28 5.48 -6.27 -8.07
N LEU A 29 5.81 -6.34 -9.37
CA LEU A 29 5.07 -7.10 -10.36
C LEU A 29 5.14 -8.61 -10.09
N GLU A 30 6.32 -9.13 -9.80
CA GLU A 30 6.51 -10.54 -9.42
C GLU A 30 5.73 -10.89 -8.14
N MET A 31 5.75 -9.99 -7.15
CA MET A 31 4.95 -10.13 -5.93
C MET A 31 3.44 -10.13 -6.22
N LEU A 32 2.95 -9.22 -7.06
CA LEU A 32 1.54 -9.19 -7.46
C LEU A 32 1.11 -10.51 -8.13
N ARG A 33 1.93 -11.04 -9.03
CA ARG A 33 1.66 -12.34 -9.69
C ARG A 33 1.65 -13.49 -8.69
N SER A 34 2.60 -13.48 -7.75
CA SER A 34 2.68 -14.49 -6.69
C SER A 34 1.46 -14.45 -5.78
N PHE A 35 0.99 -13.27 -5.38
CA PHE A 35 -0.24 -13.14 -4.59
C PHE A 35 -1.49 -13.52 -5.37
N SER A 36 -1.57 -13.15 -6.65
CA SER A 36 -2.69 -13.54 -7.52
C SER A 36 -2.80 -15.06 -7.61
N ALA A 37 -1.67 -15.76 -7.76
CA ALA A 37 -1.64 -17.22 -7.75
C ALA A 37 -2.02 -17.80 -6.37
N LYS A 38 -1.40 -17.30 -5.29
CA LYS A 38 -1.60 -17.77 -3.91
C LYS A 38 -3.05 -17.65 -3.44
N TYR A 39 -3.75 -16.60 -3.85
CA TYR A 39 -5.11 -16.27 -3.41
C TYR A 39 -6.17 -16.52 -4.48
N THR A 40 -5.89 -17.40 -5.44
CA THR A 40 -6.89 -17.88 -6.42
C THR A 40 -8.08 -18.54 -5.72
N GLU A 41 -7.82 -19.23 -4.62
CA GLU A 41 -8.86 -19.84 -3.79
C GLU A 41 -9.19 -18.98 -2.55
N PRO A 42 -10.42 -19.06 -2.01
CA PRO A 42 -10.83 -18.32 -0.81
C PRO A 42 -10.07 -18.76 0.44
N LEU A 43 -8.91 -18.14 0.66
CA LEU A 43 -8.06 -18.36 1.83
C LEU A 43 -8.07 -17.14 2.74
N SER A 44 -7.78 -17.34 4.03
CA SER A 44 -7.55 -16.21 4.92
C SER A 44 -6.22 -15.57 4.53
N PRO A 45 -6.19 -14.28 4.14
CA PRO A 45 -4.94 -13.61 3.81
C PRO A 45 -4.04 -13.49 5.03
N ASP A 46 -2.76 -13.76 4.81
CA ASP A 46 -1.72 -13.58 5.82
C ASP A 46 -1.52 -12.08 6.10
N PRO A 47 -1.42 -11.64 7.36
CA PRO A 47 -1.15 -10.23 7.69
C PRO A 47 0.07 -9.63 6.99
N PHE A 48 1.12 -10.42 6.76
CA PHE A 48 2.31 -9.99 6.04
C PHE A 48 2.02 -9.74 4.56
N ASP A 49 1.20 -10.59 3.92
CA ASP A 49 0.82 -10.41 2.51
C ASP A 49 -0.07 -9.17 2.33
N ILE A 50 -0.98 -8.92 3.28
CA ILE A 50 -1.78 -7.68 3.31
C ILE A 50 -0.84 -6.47 3.36
N THR A 51 0.08 -6.46 4.32
CA THR A 51 1.04 -5.36 4.52
C THR A 51 1.91 -5.15 3.27
N ALA A 52 2.37 -6.24 2.66
CA ALA A 52 3.17 -6.18 1.43
C ALA A 52 2.41 -5.51 0.29
N LEU A 53 1.13 -5.85 0.12
CA LEU A 53 0.29 -5.25 -0.91
C LEU A 53 -0.02 -3.77 -0.63
N GLU A 54 -0.21 -3.38 0.63
CA GLU A 54 -0.32 -1.97 1.04
C GLU A 54 0.94 -1.18 0.69
N VAL A 55 2.11 -1.75 0.93
CA VAL A 55 3.40 -1.12 0.58
C VAL A 55 3.53 -0.93 -0.92
N ILE A 56 3.15 -1.91 -1.74
CA ILE A 56 3.14 -1.78 -3.21
C ILE A 56 2.27 -0.60 -3.64
N LEU A 57 1.02 -0.54 -3.16
CA LEU A 57 0.09 0.54 -3.50
C LEU A 57 0.61 1.90 -3.03
N ARG A 58 1.21 1.97 -1.84
CA ARG A 58 1.84 3.19 -1.31
C ARG A 58 3.03 3.61 -2.17
N ASN A 59 3.90 2.68 -2.56
CA ASN A 59 5.07 2.97 -3.38
C ASN A 59 4.68 3.56 -4.73
N VAL A 60 3.64 3.00 -5.37
CA VAL A 60 3.08 3.58 -6.61
C VAL A 60 2.61 5.01 -6.37
N GLN A 61 1.92 5.29 -5.26
CA GLN A 61 1.49 6.66 -4.94
C GLN A 61 2.67 7.61 -4.69
N VAL A 62 3.70 7.16 -3.96
CA VAL A 62 4.91 7.95 -3.71
C VAL A 62 5.63 8.27 -5.03
N ARG A 63 5.75 7.29 -5.94
CA ARG A 63 6.36 7.47 -7.28
C ARG A 63 5.54 8.39 -8.19
N LYS A 64 4.21 8.41 -8.07
CA LYS A 64 3.33 9.39 -8.76
C LYS A 64 3.53 10.84 -8.29
N GLY A 65 4.45 11.06 -7.35
CA GLY A 65 4.69 12.34 -6.71
C GLY A 65 3.83 12.44 -5.46
N TYR A 66 4.48 12.63 -4.31
CA TYR A 66 3.80 12.94 -3.06
C TYR A 66 3.01 14.24 -3.25
N ARG A 67 1.69 14.13 -3.44
CA ARG A 67 0.81 15.30 -3.41
C ARG A 67 0.70 15.71 -1.95
N PHE A 68 1.53 16.65 -1.54
CA PHE A 68 1.43 17.31 -0.25
C PHE A 68 0.02 17.90 -0.12
N ASP A 69 -0.83 17.29 0.69
CA ASP A 69 -2.15 17.85 0.98
C ASP A 69 -1.97 18.79 2.16
N ALA A 70 -1.81 20.09 1.89
CA ALA A 70 -1.61 21.09 2.93
C ALA A 70 -2.73 21.11 4.01
N LYS A 71 -3.89 20.49 3.75
CA LYS A 71 -4.98 20.35 4.73
C LYS A 71 -4.87 19.10 5.61
N LYS A 72 -4.15 18.06 5.17
CA LYS A 72 -3.96 16.80 5.91
C LYS A 72 -2.55 16.64 6.47
N ASP A 73 -1.56 17.04 5.69
CA ASP A 73 -0.13 16.90 5.98
C ASP A 73 0.41 18.18 6.63
N ALA A 74 -0.33 18.73 7.60
CA ALA A 74 0.12 19.93 8.31
C ALA A 74 1.54 19.71 8.85
N PRO A 75 2.50 20.58 8.50
CA PRO A 75 3.87 20.42 9.00
C PRO A 75 3.81 20.43 10.52
N ARG A 76 4.41 19.41 11.15
CA ARG A 76 4.66 19.46 12.59
C ARG A 76 5.64 20.61 12.84
N MET A 77 5.11 21.78 13.17
CA MET A 77 5.90 22.92 13.64
C MET A 77 6.54 22.52 14.97
N ILE A 78 7.81 22.14 14.92
CA ILE A 78 8.63 22.01 16.12
C ILE A 78 9.19 23.41 16.39
N ASP A 79 8.62 24.07 17.39
CA ASP A 79 9.11 25.36 17.86
C ASP A 79 10.41 25.11 18.63
N MET A 80 11.56 25.23 17.96
CA MET A 80 12.86 25.11 18.63
C MET A 80 13.15 26.41 19.39
N PRO A 81 13.37 26.37 20.71
CA PRO A 81 13.75 27.57 21.44
C PRO A 81 15.09 28.07 20.88
N ARG A 82 15.09 29.32 20.38
CA ARG A 82 16.32 29.97 19.90
C ARG A 82 17.19 30.31 21.11
N THR A 83 18.12 29.44 21.47
CA THR A 83 19.16 29.78 22.44
C THR A 83 20.08 30.82 21.80
N LYS A 84 20.00 32.08 22.26
CA LYS A 84 21.01 33.09 21.96
C LYS A 84 22.21 32.79 22.86
N ASN A 85 23.31 32.35 22.27
CA ASN A 85 24.64 32.51 22.86
C ASN A 85 25.15 33.93 22.57
#